data_AF-A0A9E0JDU1-F1
#
_entry.id   AF-A0A9E0JDU1-F1
#
_cell.length_a   1.000
_cell.length_b   1.000
_cell.length_c   1.000
_cell.angle_alpha   90.00
_cell.angle_beta   90.00
_cell.angle_gamma   90.00
#
_symmetry.space_group_name_H-M   'P 1'
#
loop_
_entity.id
_entity.type
_entity.pdbx_description
1 polymer ?
#
loop_
_entity_poly.entity_id
_entity_poly.type
_entity_poly.pdbx_seq_one_letter_code
_entity_poly.pdbx_strand_id
1 'polypeptide(L)'
;MFLFRNLIKSMYFLLVILFLAGCALPQPKTPEQIVQASLYAGATKNVMEKLKDKKYSVDYIENRIVIQQYISGEKGGTDQSIDVAISAYNSRYDASNDEISAVFIESAKQRGSIVKMYKKSVNLALVKVIPMPWDITNYPSRGDIDVAFVEYDKNNRIASVLVRAHAFPKSLGVLDYRYSIIAFGDIARQIESTVKNNVFTEGYITTIN
;
A
#
# COMPACT_ATOMS: atom_id res chain seq x y z
N MET A 1 7.41 -20.47 -55.29
CA MET A 1 6.83 -21.34 -54.24
C MET A 1 7.72 -21.55 -53.01
N PHE A 2 9.02 -21.21 -53.03
CA PHE A 2 9.92 -21.33 -51.87
C PHE A 2 9.80 -20.20 -50.83
N LEU A 3 9.52 -18.97 -51.26
CA LEU A 3 9.43 -17.79 -50.37
C LEU A 3 8.24 -17.83 -49.41
N PHE A 4 7.09 -18.35 -49.84
CA PHE A 4 5.88 -18.46 -49.00
C PHE A 4 6.02 -19.48 -47.85
N ARG A 5 6.77 -20.57 -48.07
CA ARG A 5 6.98 -21.62 -47.06
C ARG A 5 7.84 -21.13 -45.88
N ASN A 6 8.81 -20.27 -46.14
CA ASN A 6 9.67 -19.69 -45.10
C ASN A 6 8.95 -18.58 -44.31
N LEU A 7 8.07 -17.81 -44.96
CA LEU A 7 7.25 -16.80 -44.29
C LEU A 7 6.27 -17.44 -43.28
N ILE A 8 5.63 -18.54 -43.68
CA ILE A 8 4.70 -19.29 -42.80
C ILE A 8 5.45 -19.89 -41.61
N LYS A 9 6.63 -20.51 -41.83
CA LYS A 9 7.46 -21.03 -40.72
C LYS A 9 7.92 -19.92 -39.76
N SER A 10 8.25 -18.74 -40.27
CA SER A 10 8.64 -17.58 -39.46
C SER A 10 7.47 -17.01 -38.64
N MET A 11 6.25 -17.01 -39.17
CA MET A 11 5.06 -16.58 -38.43
C MET A 11 4.69 -17.56 -37.30
N TYR A 12 4.77 -18.87 -37.54
CA TYR A 12 4.55 -19.87 -36.48
C TYR A 12 5.61 -19.77 -35.38
N PHE A 13 6.87 -19.51 -35.73
CA PHE A 13 7.94 -19.32 -34.75
C PHE A 13 7.72 -18.07 -33.89
N LEU A 14 7.27 -16.96 -34.50
CA LEU A 14 6.94 -15.73 -33.79
C LEU A 14 5.72 -15.90 -32.85
N LEU A 15 4.69 -16.64 -33.29
CA LEU A 15 3.52 -16.96 -32.47
C LEU A 15 3.86 -17.85 -31.28
N VAL A 16 4.75 -18.85 -31.47
CA VAL A 16 5.21 -19.72 -30.37
C VAL A 16 6.09 -18.95 -29.39
N ILE A 17 6.94 -18.04 -29.85
CA ILE A 17 7.73 -17.16 -28.96
C ILE A 17 6.83 -16.22 -28.17
N LEU A 18 5.80 -15.63 -28.79
CA LEU A 18 4.81 -14.79 -28.09
C LEU A 18 3.98 -15.59 -27.08
N PHE A 19 3.65 -16.85 -27.38
CA PHE A 19 2.95 -17.75 -26.47
C PHE A 19 3.84 -18.16 -25.27
N LEU A 20 5.12 -18.47 -25.52
CA LEU A 20 6.10 -18.80 -24.48
C LEU A 20 6.49 -17.57 -23.64
N ALA A 21 6.54 -16.37 -24.24
CA ALA A 21 6.75 -15.11 -23.52
C ALA A 21 5.52 -14.71 -22.68
N GLY A 22 4.31 -15.07 -23.11
CA GLY A 22 3.10 -14.91 -22.31
C GLY A 22 3.12 -15.74 -21.01
N CYS A 23 3.83 -16.88 -21.00
CA CYS A 23 4.08 -17.70 -19.80
C CYS A 23 5.24 -17.20 -18.93
N ALA A 24 6.03 -16.23 -19.42
CA ALA A 24 7.19 -15.67 -18.71
C ALA A 24 6.86 -14.36 -17.95
N LEU A 25 5.62 -13.88 -18.04
CA LEU A 25 5.17 -12.79 -17.16
C LEU A 25 5.00 -13.34 -15.74
N PRO A 26 5.57 -12.67 -14.72
CA PRO A 26 5.35 -13.05 -13.33
C PRO A 26 3.85 -13.14 -13.07
N GLN A 27 3.35 -14.31 -12.70
CA GLN A 27 1.96 -14.43 -12.33
C GLN A 27 1.71 -13.67 -11.02
N PRO A 28 0.52 -13.08 -10.84
CA PRO A 28 0.13 -12.52 -9.55
C PRO A 28 0.30 -13.59 -8.48
N LYS A 29 0.97 -13.24 -7.37
CA LYS A 29 1.17 -14.18 -6.26
C LYS A 29 -0.19 -14.54 -5.67
N THR A 30 -0.39 -15.83 -5.35
CA THR A 30 -1.57 -16.24 -4.58
C THR A 30 -1.46 -15.75 -3.13
N PRO A 31 -2.58 -15.66 -2.38
CA PRO A 31 -2.53 -15.30 -0.96
C PRO A 31 -1.57 -16.16 -0.13
N GLU A 32 -1.51 -17.46 -0.41
CA GLU A 32 -0.62 -18.40 0.27
C GLU A 32 0.85 -18.08 -0.03
N GLN A 33 1.17 -17.75 -1.28
CA GLN A 33 2.52 -17.35 -1.68
C GLN A 33 2.94 -16.03 -1.02
N ILE A 34 2.02 -15.07 -0.89
CA ILE A 34 2.27 -13.79 -0.19
C ILE A 34 2.56 -14.04 1.29
N VAL A 35 1.76 -14.89 1.96
CA VAL A 35 1.97 -15.23 3.37
C VAL A 35 3.30 -15.97 3.57
N GLN A 36 3.64 -16.91 2.69
CA GLN A 36 4.90 -17.66 2.76
C GLN A 36 6.14 -16.79 2.55
N ALA A 37 6.05 -15.78 1.69
CA ALA A 37 7.13 -14.82 1.46
C ALA A 37 7.33 -13.84 2.63
N SER A 38 6.36 -13.75 3.55
CA SER A 38 6.36 -12.75 4.61
C SER A 38 7.13 -13.18 5.85
N LEU A 39 8.04 -12.31 6.32
CA LEU A 39 8.66 -12.45 7.65
C LEU A 39 7.66 -12.23 8.79
N TYR A 40 6.49 -11.68 8.46
CA TYR A 40 5.39 -11.38 9.38
C TYR A 40 4.15 -12.18 8.98
N ALA A 41 4.32 -13.50 8.81
CA ALA A 41 3.31 -14.40 8.27
C ALA A 41 1.96 -14.32 9.01
N GLY A 42 1.95 -14.21 10.35
CA GLY A 42 0.72 -14.06 11.12
C GLY A 42 -0.07 -12.78 10.79
N ALA A 43 0.61 -11.63 10.75
CA ALA A 43 0.00 -10.36 10.37
C ALA A 43 -0.47 -10.37 8.91
N THR A 44 0.34 -10.95 8.03
CA THR A 44 0.05 -11.04 6.59
C THR A 44 -1.15 -11.93 6.34
N LYS A 45 -1.22 -13.08 7.02
CA LYS A 45 -2.37 -13.99 6.97
C LYS A 45 -3.65 -13.27 7.42
N ASN A 46 -3.62 -12.53 8.53
CA ASN A 46 -4.77 -11.77 8.99
C ASN A 46 -5.26 -10.75 7.95
N VAL A 47 -4.33 -10.03 7.30
CA VAL A 47 -4.67 -9.10 6.21
C VAL A 47 -5.32 -9.85 5.05
N MET A 48 -4.69 -10.92 4.56
CA MET A 48 -5.23 -11.68 3.44
C MET A 48 -6.62 -12.24 3.77
N GLU A 49 -6.81 -12.85 4.93
CA GLU A 49 -8.08 -13.50 5.30
C GLU A 49 -9.22 -12.51 5.51
N LYS A 50 -8.95 -11.36 6.15
CA LYS A 50 -9.99 -10.38 6.49
C LYS A 50 -10.31 -9.43 5.34
N LEU A 51 -9.39 -9.28 4.38
CA LEU A 51 -9.57 -8.40 3.22
C LEU A 51 -9.84 -9.16 1.90
N LYS A 52 -9.87 -10.51 1.89
CA LYS A 52 -10.00 -11.35 0.67
C LYS A 52 -11.21 -11.02 -0.23
N ASP A 53 -12.36 -10.69 0.36
CA ASP A 53 -13.62 -10.51 -0.38
C ASP A 53 -13.87 -9.03 -0.76
N LYS A 54 -12.82 -8.22 -0.67
CA LYS A 54 -12.91 -6.77 -0.81
C LYS A 54 -12.17 -6.32 -2.07
N LYS A 55 -12.45 -5.09 -2.50
CA LYS A 55 -11.82 -4.47 -3.68
C LYS A 55 -10.41 -3.96 -3.37
N TYR A 56 -9.57 -4.82 -2.79
CA TYR A 56 -8.17 -4.55 -2.51
C TYR A 56 -7.26 -5.42 -3.36
N SER A 57 -6.15 -4.85 -3.81
CA SER A 57 -4.98 -5.63 -4.18
C SER A 57 -4.02 -5.64 -3.00
N VAL A 58 -3.52 -6.81 -2.63
CA VAL A 58 -2.59 -6.96 -1.49
C VAL A 58 -1.33 -7.66 -1.99
N ASP A 59 -0.16 -7.14 -1.64
CA ASP A 59 1.13 -7.78 -1.86
C ASP A 59 2.03 -7.62 -0.63
N TYR A 60 3.09 -8.42 -0.58
CA TYR A 60 4.18 -8.30 0.39
C TYR A 60 5.49 -7.97 -0.31
N ILE A 61 6.12 -6.86 0.09
CA ILE A 61 7.34 -6.33 -0.51
C ILE A 61 8.29 -5.87 0.60
N GLU A 62 9.38 -6.61 0.82
CA GLU A 62 10.51 -6.22 1.68
C GLU A 62 10.07 -5.64 3.04
N ASN A 63 9.44 -6.48 3.87
CA ASN A 63 8.92 -6.10 5.20
C ASN A 63 7.73 -5.13 5.19
N ARG A 64 7.01 -5.06 4.08
CA ARG A 64 5.75 -4.30 4.01
C ARG A 64 4.64 -5.15 3.43
N ILE A 65 3.45 -4.98 4.00
CA ILE A 65 2.21 -5.37 3.35
C ILE A 65 1.68 -4.11 2.66
N VAL A 66 1.48 -4.18 1.35
CA VAL A 66 0.96 -3.08 0.54
C VAL A 66 -0.46 -3.42 0.14
N ILE A 67 -1.41 -2.56 0.53
CA ILE A 67 -2.84 -2.73 0.26
C ILE A 67 -3.27 -1.56 -0.63
N GLN A 68 -3.57 -1.84 -1.89
CA GLN A 68 -4.01 -0.85 -2.87
C GLN A 68 -5.54 -0.88 -3.00
N GLN A 69 -6.14 0.29 -3.01
CA GLN A 69 -7.58 0.50 -3.21
C GLN A 69 -7.83 1.61 -4.21
N TYR A 70 -8.72 1.38 -5.18
CA TYR A 70 -9.30 2.46 -5.97
C TYR A 70 -10.39 3.18 -5.15
N ILE A 71 -10.26 4.49 -5.00
CA ILE A 71 -11.17 5.33 -4.23
C ILE A 71 -12.20 5.99 -5.14
N SER A 72 -11.74 6.77 -6.11
CA SER A 72 -12.59 7.58 -6.98
C SER A 72 -11.87 7.97 -8.27
N GLY A 73 -12.61 8.57 -9.19
CA GLY A 73 -12.08 9.12 -10.42
C GLY A 73 -12.83 10.40 -10.76
N GLU A 74 -12.09 11.46 -11.00
CA GLU A 74 -12.60 12.77 -11.36
C GLU A 74 -12.25 13.11 -12.80
N LYS A 75 -13.19 13.71 -13.55
CA LYS A 75 -12.92 14.16 -14.92
C LYS A 75 -12.03 15.41 -14.89
N GLY A 76 -11.18 15.55 -15.91
CA GLY A 76 -10.16 16.60 -15.97
C GLY A 76 -8.87 16.16 -15.26
N GLY A 77 -7.73 16.38 -15.92
CA GLY A 77 -6.40 15.94 -15.45
C GLY A 77 -5.60 17.03 -14.74
N THR A 78 -6.26 18.03 -14.15
CA THR A 78 -5.60 19.20 -13.54
C THR A 78 -5.35 18.99 -12.05
N ASP A 79 -4.55 19.87 -11.43
CA ASP A 79 -4.35 19.85 -9.98
C ASP A 79 -5.64 20.16 -9.21
N GLN A 80 -6.52 21.00 -9.78
CA GLN A 80 -7.84 21.25 -9.20
C GLN A 80 -8.68 19.98 -9.12
N SER A 81 -8.57 19.07 -10.10
CA SER A 81 -9.25 17.77 -10.05
C SER A 81 -8.72 16.87 -8.92
N ILE A 82 -7.45 17.00 -8.53
CA ILE A 82 -6.90 16.31 -7.34
C ILE A 82 -7.55 16.85 -6.07
N ASP A 83 -7.64 18.17 -5.90
CA ASP A 83 -8.25 18.77 -4.71
C ASP A 83 -9.73 18.39 -4.58
N VAL A 84 -10.46 18.30 -5.71
CA VAL A 84 -11.85 17.80 -5.74
C VAL A 84 -11.91 16.34 -5.29
N ALA A 85 -11.04 15.46 -5.80
CA ALA A 85 -10.98 14.06 -5.41
C ALA A 85 -10.70 13.91 -3.90
N ILE A 86 -9.74 14.66 -3.36
CA ILE A 86 -9.40 14.68 -1.93
C ILE A 86 -10.58 15.18 -1.09
N SER A 87 -11.26 16.24 -1.51
CA SER A 87 -12.42 16.78 -0.80
C SER A 87 -13.56 15.76 -0.77
N ALA A 88 -13.82 15.08 -1.89
CA ALA A 88 -14.83 14.04 -1.98
C ALA A 88 -14.49 12.86 -1.05
N TYR A 89 -13.22 12.43 -1.03
CA TYR A 89 -12.74 11.39 -0.13
C TYR A 89 -12.96 11.76 1.35
N ASN A 90 -12.45 12.92 1.79
CA ASN A 90 -12.55 13.36 3.19
C ASN A 90 -14.00 13.51 3.68
N SER A 91 -14.96 13.75 2.78
CA SER A 91 -16.38 13.85 3.13
C SER A 91 -17.07 12.50 3.34
N ARG A 92 -16.47 11.41 2.86
CA ARG A 92 -17.10 10.07 2.80
C ARG A 92 -16.33 9.01 3.55
N TYR A 93 -15.07 9.27 3.87
CA TYR A 93 -14.16 8.26 4.38
C TYR A 93 -13.49 8.70 5.68
N ASP A 94 -13.49 7.80 6.65
CA ASP A 94 -12.77 7.94 7.91
C ASP A 94 -11.77 6.78 8.06
N ALA A 95 -10.51 7.09 7.78
CA ALA A 95 -9.41 6.14 7.86
C ALA A 95 -9.04 5.77 9.30
N SER A 96 -9.65 6.37 10.33
CA SER A 96 -9.45 5.96 11.72
C SER A 96 -10.25 4.72 12.11
N ASN A 97 -11.30 4.39 11.34
CA ASN A 97 -12.24 3.31 11.65
C ASN A 97 -12.50 2.40 10.43
N ASP A 98 -11.55 2.36 9.49
CA ASP A 98 -11.68 1.47 8.34
C ASP A 98 -11.25 0.02 8.65
N GLU A 99 -11.63 -0.89 7.76
CA GLU A 99 -11.32 -2.31 7.90
C GLU A 99 -9.82 -2.61 7.88
N ILE A 100 -9.00 -1.79 7.19
CA ILE A 100 -7.54 -1.93 7.19
C ILE A 100 -6.96 -1.59 8.57
N SER A 101 -7.43 -0.50 9.18
CA SER A 101 -7.05 -0.10 10.54
C SER A 101 -7.46 -1.15 11.55
N ALA A 102 -8.69 -1.65 11.44
CA ALA A 102 -9.20 -2.70 12.32
C ALA A 102 -8.31 -3.95 12.28
N VAL A 103 -7.94 -4.41 11.09
CA VAL A 103 -7.04 -5.57 10.91
C VAL A 103 -5.64 -5.29 11.48
N PHE A 104 -5.10 -4.09 11.25
CA PHE A 104 -3.81 -3.68 11.81
C PHE A 104 -3.83 -3.70 13.34
N ILE A 105 -4.83 -3.06 13.94
CA ILE A 105 -5.03 -2.96 15.39
C ILE A 105 -5.21 -4.34 15.99
N GLU A 106 -6.08 -5.18 15.42
CA GLU A 106 -6.31 -6.54 15.89
C GLU A 106 -5.03 -7.37 15.83
N SER A 107 -4.28 -7.28 14.74
CA SER A 107 -3.02 -8.01 14.58
C SER A 107 -1.97 -7.56 15.60
N ALA A 108 -1.88 -6.26 15.90
CA ALA A 108 -1.00 -5.73 16.94
C ALA A 108 -1.40 -6.23 18.34
N LYS A 109 -2.70 -6.23 18.66
CA LYS A 109 -3.22 -6.76 19.93
C LYS A 109 -2.90 -8.24 20.14
N GLN A 110 -3.01 -9.04 19.08
CA GLN A 110 -2.63 -10.46 19.12
C GLN A 110 -1.14 -10.68 19.46
N ARG A 111 -0.27 -9.69 19.18
CA ARG A 111 1.15 -9.70 19.56
C ARG A 111 1.42 -9.13 20.95
N GLY A 112 0.39 -8.66 21.66
CA GLY A 112 0.53 -7.99 22.95
C GLY A 112 1.10 -6.57 22.85
N SER A 113 1.05 -5.97 21.66
CA SER A 113 1.49 -4.60 21.41
C SER A 113 0.37 -3.60 21.66
N ILE A 114 0.73 -2.33 21.91
CA ILE A 114 -0.23 -1.22 21.92
C ILE A 114 -0.21 -0.50 20.59
N VAL A 115 -1.34 0.07 20.17
CA VAL A 115 -1.43 0.89 18.96
C VAL A 115 -1.76 2.32 19.34
N LYS A 116 -1.01 3.28 18.79
CA LYS A 116 -1.29 4.71 18.92
C LYS A 116 -1.68 5.29 17.58
N MET A 117 -2.70 6.15 17.59
CA MET A 117 -3.17 6.87 16.42
C MET A 117 -2.58 8.29 16.40
N TYR A 118 -2.17 8.73 15.22
CA TYR A 118 -1.51 10.02 15.00
C TYR A 118 -2.17 10.81 13.87
N LYS A 119 -2.07 12.13 13.96
CA LYS A 119 -2.55 13.08 12.95
C LYS A 119 -1.90 12.84 11.59
N LYS A 120 -2.58 13.31 10.55
CA LYS A 120 -2.12 13.25 9.15
C LYS A 120 -0.75 13.89 8.88
N SER A 121 -0.30 14.83 9.70
CA SER A 121 1.06 15.37 9.63
C SER A 121 2.13 14.33 9.96
N VAL A 122 1.85 13.43 10.91
CA VAL A 122 2.71 12.30 11.23
C VAL A 122 2.67 11.28 10.10
N ASN A 123 1.49 10.97 9.56
CA ASN A 123 1.37 10.09 8.41
C ASN A 123 2.24 10.58 7.24
N LEU A 124 2.19 11.88 6.90
CA LEU A 124 3.06 12.47 5.89
C LEU A 124 4.55 12.27 6.20
N ALA A 125 4.96 12.47 7.46
CA ALA A 125 6.35 12.28 7.86
C ALA A 125 6.81 10.82 7.71
N LEU A 126 5.95 9.86 8.05
CA LEU A 126 6.24 8.43 7.93
C LEU A 126 6.28 7.98 6.46
N VAL A 127 5.32 8.44 5.64
CA VAL A 127 5.26 8.19 4.18
C VAL A 127 6.55 8.64 3.48
N LYS A 128 7.21 9.71 3.95
CA LYS A 128 8.50 10.17 3.37
C LYS A 128 9.68 9.26 3.68
N VAL A 129 9.59 8.41 4.71
CA VAL A 129 10.66 7.48 5.11
C VAL A 129 10.43 6.10 4.50
N ILE A 130 9.17 5.66 4.43
CA ILE A 130 8.80 4.34 3.93
C ILE A 130 8.96 4.34 2.41
N PRO A 131 9.73 3.39 1.84
CA PRO A 131 9.86 3.36 0.39
C PRO A 131 8.49 3.03 -0.24
N MET A 132 8.15 3.75 -1.30
CA MET A 132 6.87 3.60 -1.97
C MET A 132 6.92 2.46 -3.00
N PRO A 133 5.80 1.77 -3.26
CA PRO A 133 5.66 0.88 -4.40
C PRO A 133 6.07 1.58 -5.71
N TRP A 134 6.79 0.86 -6.58
CA TRP A 134 7.36 1.43 -7.81
C TRP A 134 6.29 1.95 -8.78
N ASP A 135 5.07 1.39 -8.72
CA ASP A 135 3.95 1.79 -9.57
C ASP A 135 3.45 3.19 -9.25
N ILE A 136 3.72 3.73 -8.06
CA ILE A 136 3.28 5.08 -7.66
C ILE A 136 4.35 6.15 -7.66
N THR A 137 5.63 5.79 -7.79
CA THR A 137 6.72 6.78 -7.70
C THR A 137 6.67 7.86 -8.78
N ASN A 138 5.95 7.61 -9.86
CA ASN A 138 5.80 8.53 -11.00
C ASN A 138 4.52 9.37 -10.95
N TYR A 139 3.67 9.20 -9.93
CA TYR A 139 2.42 9.95 -9.80
C TYR A 139 2.49 11.00 -8.69
N PRO A 140 1.78 12.13 -8.84
CA PRO A 140 1.52 13.02 -7.71
C PRO A 140 0.96 12.21 -6.54
N SER A 141 1.57 12.33 -5.37
CA SER A 141 1.15 11.60 -4.19
C SER A 141 1.04 12.50 -2.96
N ARG A 142 0.11 12.14 -2.07
CA ARG A 142 -0.21 12.88 -0.84
C ARG A 142 -0.27 11.91 0.34
N GLY A 143 0.55 12.18 1.35
CA GLY A 143 0.55 11.48 2.64
C GLY A 143 -0.09 12.29 3.76
N ASP A 144 -0.60 13.48 3.49
CA ASP A 144 -1.17 14.42 4.47
C ASP A 144 -2.69 14.40 4.53
N ILE A 145 -3.29 13.29 4.09
CA ILE A 145 -4.74 13.09 4.03
C ILE A 145 -5.21 12.30 5.26
N ASP A 146 -4.73 11.06 5.42
CA ASP A 146 -5.18 10.12 6.44
C ASP A 146 -4.36 10.16 7.74
N VAL A 147 -4.94 9.62 8.81
CA VAL A 147 -4.24 9.31 10.07
C VAL A 147 -3.26 8.15 9.89
N ALA A 148 -2.22 8.13 10.74
CA ALA A 148 -1.30 7.02 10.86
C ALA A 148 -1.56 6.23 12.15
N PHE A 149 -1.25 4.94 12.11
CA PHE A 149 -1.21 4.08 13.30
C PHE A 149 0.20 3.54 13.49
N VAL A 150 0.66 3.54 14.74
CA VAL A 150 1.99 3.03 15.10
C VAL A 150 1.81 2.01 16.20
N GLU A 151 2.30 0.80 15.95
CA GLU A 151 2.38 -0.27 16.92
C GLU A 151 3.65 -0.12 17.75
N TYR A 152 3.50 -0.18 19.08
CA TYR A 152 4.61 -0.21 20.02
C TYR A 152 4.67 -1.55 20.73
N ASP A 153 5.86 -2.15 20.76
CA ASP A 153 6.11 -3.37 21.51
C ASP A 153 6.14 -3.12 23.02
N LYS A 154 6.32 -4.20 23.80
CA LYS A 154 6.45 -4.16 25.27
C LYS A 154 7.60 -3.30 25.80
N ASN A 155 8.59 -2.98 24.96
CA ASN A 155 9.72 -2.11 25.30
C ASN A 155 9.49 -0.66 24.84
N ASN A 156 8.27 -0.34 24.39
CA ASN A 156 7.88 0.96 23.83
C ASN A 156 8.73 1.35 22.60
N ARG A 157 9.18 0.37 21.82
CA ARG A 157 9.79 0.55 20.49
C ARG A 157 8.74 0.42 19.41
N ILE A 158 8.90 1.15 18.31
CA ILE A 158 8.04 0.99 17.13
C ILE A 158 8.28 -0.41 16.55
N ALA A 159 7.23 -1.23 16.56
CA ALA A 159 7.25 -2.58 16.00
C ALA A 159 6.78 -2.58 14.55
N SER A 160 5.75 -1.79 14.26
CA SER A 160 5.21 -1.61 12.92
C SER A 160 4.44 -0.29 12.80
N VAL A 161 4.18 0.14 11.58
CA VAL A 161 3.33 1.30 11.29
C VAL A 161 2.35 0.96 10.19
N LEU A 162 1.15 1.52 10.28
CA LEU A 162 0.21 1.62 9.17
C LEU A 162 0.15 3.08 8.73
N VAL A 163 0.56 3.31 7.50
CA VAL A 163 0.50 4.62 6.84
C VAL A 163 -0.32 4.54 5.57
N ARG A 164 -0.75 5.69 5.06
CA ARG A 164 -1.49 5.76 3.79
C ARG A 164 -0.93 6.85 2.89
N ALA A 165 -0.79 6.52 1.62
CA ALA A 165 -0.49 7.48 0.57
C ALA A 165 -1.58 7.42 -0.49
N HIS A 166 -2.09 8.57 -0.91
CA HIS A 166 -2.94 8.67 -2.09
C HIS A 166 -2.06 9.00 -3.28
N ALA A 167 -2.16 8.21 -4.35
CA ALA A 167 -1.53 8.46 -5.63
C ALA A 167 -2.59 8.89 -6.63
N PHE A 168 -2.26 9.91 -7.42
CA PHE A 168 -3.17 10.53 -8.37
C PHE A 168 -2.70 10.37 -9.83
N PRO A 169 -2.78 9.18 -10.43
CA PRO A 169 -2.51 9.00 -11.85
C PRO A 169 -3.39 9.92 -12.70
N LYS A 170 -2.75 10.62 -13.65
CA LYS A 170 -3.41 11.54 -14.57
C LYS A 170 -3.50 10.92 -15.96
N SER A 171 -4.70 10.96 -16.55
CA SER A 171 -4.97 10.60 -17.94
C SER A 171 -6.07 11.54 -18.47
N LEU A 172 -7.18 11.01 -19.00
CA LEU A 172 -8.40 11.78 -19.31
C LEU A 172 -9.10 12.37 -18.07
N GLY A 173 -8.66 11.94 -16.88
CA GLY A 173 -9.10 12.42 -15.58
C GLY A 173 -8.01 12.18 -14.53
N VAL A 174 -8.34 12.47 -13.28
CA VAL A 174 -7.56 12.10 -12.10
C VAL A 174 -8.18 10.86 -11.49
N LEU A 175 -7.40 9.81 -11.29
CA LEU A 175 -7.81 8.66 -10.49
C LEU A 175 -7.23 8.81 -9.08
N ASP A 176 -7.97 8.46 -8.04
CA ASP A 176 -7.47 8.38 -6.67
C ASP A 176 -7.27 6.91 -6.29
N TYR A 177 -6.01 6.53 -6.11
CA TYR A 177 -5.63 5.24 -5.55
C TYR A 177 -5.00 5.43 -4.18
N ARG A 178 -5.56 4.77 -3.18
CA ARG A 178 -5.03 4.76 -1.83
C ARG A 178 -4.17 3.52 -1.61
N TYR A 179 -2.95 3.74 -1.14
CA TYR A 179 -1.98 2.73 -0.78
C TYR A 179 -1.83 2.74 0.72
N SER A 180 -2.43 1.75 1.39
CA SER A 180 -2.24 1.52 2.81
C SER A 180 -1.06 0.58 2.98
N ILE A 181 -0.01 1.05 3.65
CA ILE A 181 1.25 0.34 3.78
C ILE A 181 1.45 0.01 5.26
N ILE A 182 1.49 -1.29 5.57
CA ILE A 182 1.90 -1.77 6.88
C ILE A 182 3.38 -2.11 6.80
N ALA A 183 4.23 -1.31 7.43
CA ALA A 183 5.68 -1.49 7.41
C ALA A 183 6.20 -2.04 8.74
N PHE A 184 7.12 -2.99 8.66
CA PHE A 184 7.68 -3.72 9.79
C PHE A 184 9.23 -3.68 9.78
N GLY A 185 9.83 -4.24 10.84
CA GLY A 185 11.26 -4.59 10.85
C GLY A 185 12.18 -3.39 10.68
N ASP A 186 13.15 -3.51 9.78
CA ASP A 186 14.15 -2.46 9.55
C ASP A 186 13.53 -1.12 9.15
N ILE A 187 12.38 -1.12 8.48
CA ILE A 187 11.67 0.12 8.12
C ILE A 187 11.13 0.82 9.37
N ALA A 188 10.60 0.05 10.34
CA ALA A 188 10.18 0.60 11.64
C ALA A 188 11.38 1.20 12.40
N ARG A 189 12.57 0.58 12.33
CA ARG A 189 13.81 1.11 12.92
C ARG A 189 14.30 2.37 12.20
N GLN A 190 14.16 2.42 10.88
CA GLN A 190 14.50 3.59 10.09
C GLN A 190 13.60 4.78 10.45
N ILE A 191 12.30 4.54 10.68
CA ILE A 191 11.36 5.54 11.18
C ILE A 191 11.82 6.09 12.52
N GLU A 192 12.14 5.22 13.49
CA GLU A 192 12.60 5.64 14.83
C GLU A 192 13.87 6.50 14.79
N SER A 193 14.75 6.30 13.80
CA SER A 193 16.00 7.05 13.67
C SER A 193 15.87 8.32 12.83
N THR A 194 14.91 8.36 11.90
CA THR A 194 14.77 9.47 10.93
C THR A 194 13.71 10.48 11.36
N VAL A 195 12.58 10.03 11.90
CA VAL A 195 11.48 10.90 12.30
C VAL A 195 11.70 11.39 13.72
N LYS A 196 11.79 12.71 13.88
CA LYS A 196 12.04 13.34 15.18
C LYS A 196 10.93 13.00 16.18
N ASN A 197 11.31 12.75 17.43
CA ASN A 197 10.37 12.42 18.51
C ASN A 197 9.24 13.46 18.68
N ASN A 198 9.55 14.76 18.51
CA ASN A 198 8.54 15.82 18.67
C ASN A 198 7.41 15.72 17.63
N VAL A 199 7.68 15.17 16.44
CA VAL A 199 6.63 14.90 15.43
C VAL A 199 5.58 13.96 15.99
N PHE A 200 5.99 12.89 16.68
CA PHE A 200 5.08 11.97 17.34
C PHE A 200 4.36 12.62 18.52
N THR A 201 5.08 13.38 19.35
CA THR A 201 4.48 14.04 20.53
C THR A 201 3.41 15.06 20.13
N GLU A 202 3.68 15.94 19.17
CA GLU A 202 2.74 16.98 18.71
C GLU A 202 1.57 16.40 17.88
N GLY A 203 1.86 15.29 17.20
CA GLY A 203 0.92 14.60 16.32
C GLY A 203 0.07 13.53 16.99
N TYR A 204 0.28 13.22 18.27
CA TYR A 204 -0.47 12.20 18.98
C TYR A 204 -1.96 12.55 19.08
N ILE A 205 -2.82 11.55 18.87
CA ILE A 205 -4.27 11.67 19.06
C ILE A 205 -4.69 10.85 20.27
N THR A 206 -4.50 9.52 20.21
CA THR A 206 -4.97 8.61 21.24
C THR A 206 -4.26 7.26 21.17
N THR A 207 -4.39 6.48 22.24
CA THR A 207 -4.01 5.07 22.29
C THR A 207 -5.26 4.23 22.06
N ILE A 208 -5.16 3.24 21.17
CA ILE A 208 -6.25 2.32 20.85
C ILE A 208 -6.11 1.10 21.75
N ASN A 209 -7.07 0.98 22.67
CA ASN A 209 -7.20 -0.17 23.58
C ASN A 209 -7.97 -1.31 22.93
#